data_AF-A0A842T1H4-F1
#
_entry.id   AF-A0A842T1H4-F1
#
_cell.length_a   1.000
_cell.length_b   1.000
_cell.length_c   1.000
_cell.angle_alpha   90.00
_cell.angle_beta   90.00
_cell.angle_gamma   90.00
#
_symmetry.space_group_name_H-M   'P 1'
#
loop_
_entity.id
_entity.type
_entity.pdbx_description
1 polymer ?
#
loop_
_entity_poly.entity_id
_entity_poly.type
_entity_poly.pdbx_seq_one_letter_code
_entity_poly.pdbx_strand_id
1 'polypeptide(L)'
;MGAGKYLAIVAGLLTILGTWIFAMWGTTGAVGSGVGFVVDLDTLFIDAETYATGLSLNIILYYLLIVLFLIFLAAGVLQLIGIKSRVAIIIFSLFPLTIGVIYLIVFYGPSDIFGDLTLFFTLVFLGEQFEDLFPFLVQLGDVGLGTYLLVAGGVLGIVSGILPREEYY
;
A
#
# COMPACT_ATOMS: atom_id res chain seq x y z
N MET A 1 -21.34 6.13 20.07
CA MET A 1 -20.06 5.62 19.54
C MET A 1 -19.19 6.82 19.18
N GLY A 2 -18.03 7.00 19.83
CA GLY A 2 -17.16 8.15 19.54
C GLY A 2 -16.63 8.18 18.11
N ALA A 3 -16.47 9.39 17.54
CA ALA A 3 -16.06 9.63 16.16
C ALA A 3 -14.78 8.87 15.75
N GLY A 4 -13.82 8.69 16.67
CA GLY A 4 -12.60 7.93 16.43
C GLY A 4 -12.85 6.48 16.01
N LYS A 5 -13.89 5.79 16.53
CA LYS A 5 -14.19 4.41 16.14
C LYS A 5 -14.69 4.31 14.69
N TYR A 6 -15.50 5.26 14.24
CA TYR A 6 -15.97 5.29 12.85
C TYR A 6 -14.83 5.57 11.88
N LEU A 7 -13.97 6.55 12.21
CA LEU A 7 -12.79 6.83 11.40
C LEU A 7 -11.84 5.64 11.33
N ALA A 8 -11.77 4.81 12.37
CA ALA A 8 -10.96 3.59 12.33
C ALA A 8 -11.46 2.59 11.27
N ILE A 9 -12.78 2.41 11.21
CA ILE A 9 -13.42 1.53 10.24
C ILE A 9 -13.19 2.08 8.84
N VAL A 10 -13.46 3.37 8.63
CA VAL A 10 -13.27 4.01 7.32
C VAL A 10 -11.80 3.92 6.89
N ALA A 11 -10.85 4.17 7.78
CA ALA A 11 -9.42 4.04 7.49
C ALA A 11 -9.05 2.64 6.97
N GLY A 12 -9.43 1.59 7.70
CA GLY A 12 -9.17 0.21 7.28
C GLY A 12 -9.85 -0.16 5.96
N LEU A 13 -11.09 0.30 5.75
CA LEU A 13 -11.80 0.06 4.49
C LEU A 13 -11.12 0.76 3.32
N LEU A 14 -10.75 2.04 3.44
CA LEU A 14 -10.05 2.76 2.37
C LEU A 14 -8.72 2.10 2.02
N THR A 15 -7.96 1.65 3.03
CA THR A 15 -6.72 0.91 2.79
C THR A 15 -6.99 -0.41 2.05
N ILE A 16 -7.98 -1.20 2.48
CA ILE A 16 -8.33 -2.46 1.79
C ILE A 16 -8.73 -2.18 0.33
N LEU A 17 -9.58 -1.17 0.10
CA LEU A 17 -9.98 -0.77 -1.24
C LEU A 17 -8.77 -0.33 -2.08
N GLY A 18 -7.88 0.48 -1.52
CA GLY A 18 -6.71 1.02 -2.21
C GLY A 18 -5.60 0.02 -2.47
N THR A 19 -5.47 -1.01 -1.63
CA THR A 19 -4.49 -2.08 -1.81
C THR A 19 -4.97 -3.15 -2.78
N TRP A 20 -6.22 -3.59 -2.63
CA TRP A 20 -6.70 -4.83 -3.26
C TRP A 20 -7.66 -4.60 -4.41
N ILE A 21 -8.50 -3.56 -4.36
CA ILE A 21 -9.58 -3.38 -5.34
C ILE A 21 -9.19 -2.40 -6.44
N PHE A 22 -8.61 -1.26 -6.07
CA PHE A 22 -8.18 -0.23 -7.01
C PHE A 22 -6.68 -0.32 -7.25
N ALA A 23 -6.28 -0.16 -8.50
CA ALA A 23 -4.87 -0.08 -8.85
C ALA A 23 -4.23 1.20 -8.26
N MET A 24 -3.01 1.08 -7.76
CA MET A 24 -2.20 2.19 -7.25
C MET A 24 -1.62 3.03 -8.41
N TRP A 25 -1.27 2.37 -9.51
CA TRP A 25 -0.81 2.96 -10.76
C TRP A 25 -1.10 1.98 -11.90
N GLY A 26 -0.96 2.40 -13.15
CA GLY A 26 -1.14 1.48 -14.27
C GLY A 26 -0.95 2.12 -15.64
N THR A 27 -0.86 1.27 -16.64
CA THR A 27 -0.78 1.59 -18.06
C THR A 27 -1.73 0.68 -18.84
N THR A 28 -1.83 0.83 -20.15
CA THR A 28 -2.67 -0.06 -20.98
C THR A 28 -2.14 -1.50 -20.91
N GLY A 29 -2.85 -2.38 -20.21
CA GLY A 29 -2.56 -3.82 -20.11
C GLY A 29 -1.82 -4.26 -18.84
N ALA A 30 -1.31 -3.33 -18.02
CA ALA A 30 -0.60 -3.68 -16.80
C ALA A 30 -0.87 -2.68 -15.67
N VAL A 31 -1.11 -3.18 -14.46
CA VAL A 31 -1.52 -2.37 -13.32
C VAL A 31 -0.75 -2.75 -12.06
N GLY A 32 -0.42 -1.74 -11.26
CA GLY A 32 0.18 -1.89 -9.94
C GLY A 32 -0.86 -2.14 -8.87
N SER A 33 -0.84 -3.30 -8.21
CA SER A 33 -1.80 -3.64 -7.15
C SER A 33 -1.26 -4.66 -6.16
N GLY A 34 -1.91 -4.75 -4.98
CA GLY A 34 -1.59 -5.80 -4.02
C GLY A 34 -1.89 -7.21 -4.52
N VAL A 35 -2.77 -7.34 -5.52
CA VAL A 35 -3.12 -8.64 -6.14
C VAL A 35 -1.97 -9.11 -7.02
N GLY A 36 -1.45 -8.23 -7.88
CA GLY A 36 -0.26 -8.51 -8.69
C GLY A 36 0.91 -8.97 -7.84
N PHE A 37 1.19 -8.25 -6.74
CA PHE A 37 2.21 -8.63 -5.77
C PHE A 37 2.03 -10.06 -5.22
N VAL A 38 0.80 -10.46 -4.87
CA VAL A 38 0.55 -11.79 -4.30
C VAL A 38 0.66 -12.89 -5.35
N VAL A 39 0.22 -12.62 -6.58
CA VAL A 39 0.31 -13.59 -7.69
C VAL A 39 1.78 -13.84 -8.05
N ASP A 40 2.61 -12.80 -8.08
CA ASP A 40 4.03 -12.91 -8.45
C ASP A 40 4.93 -13.27 -7.26
N LEU A 41 4.36 -13.52 -6.07
CA LEU A 41 5.11 -13.71 -4.84
C LEU A 41 6.12 -14.87 -4.94
N ASP A 42 5.76 -15.97 -5.59
CA ASP A 42 6.65 -17.12 -5.77
C ASP A 42 7.90 -16.75 -6.56
N THR A 43 7.71 -16.04 -7.67
CA THR A 43 8.74 -15.57 -8.58
C THR A 43 9.63 -14.53 -7.89
N LEU A 44 9.04 -13.63 -7.11
CA LEU A 44 9.78 -12.65 -6.31
C LEU A 44 10.75 -13.30 -5.31
N PHE A 45 10.43 -14.49 -4.78
CA PHE A 45 11.31 -15.23 -3.86
C PHE A 45 12.26 -16.21 -4.56
N ILE A 46 11.82 -16.92 -5.61
CA ILE A 46 12.64 -17.91 -6.34
C ILE A 46 13.76 -17.21 -7.10
N ASP A 47 13.45 -16.13 -7.81
CA ASP A 47 14.40 -15.39 -8.65
C ASP A 47 14.96 -14.14 -7.94
N ALA A 48 14.91 -14.11 -6.61
CA ALA A 48 15.29 -12.97 -5.79
C ALA A 48 16.72 -12.46 -6.06
N GLU A 49 17.67 -13.36 -6.31
CA GLU A 49 19.06 -12.99 -6.64
C GLU A 49 19.15 -12.27 -7.99
N THR A 50 18.39 -12.74 -8.99
CA THR A 50 18.31 -12.13 -10.32
C THR A 50 17.68 -10.74 -10.23
N TYR A 51 16.56 -10.59 -9.53
CA TYR A 51 15.90 -9.30 -9.35
C TYR A 51 16.76 -8.33 -8.53
N ALA A 52 17.34 -8.77 -7.42
CA ALA A 52 18.21 -7.93 -6.60
C ALA A 52 19.41 -7.40 -7.40
N THR A 53 20.05 -8.27 -8.20
CA THR A 53 21.17 -7.89 -9.07
C THR A 53 20.73 -6.90 -10.16
N GLY A 54 19.59 -7.15 -10.80
CA GLY A 54 19.04 -6.26 -11.83
C GLY A 54 18.66 -4.87 -11.29
N LEU A 55 18.30 -4.79 -10.01
CA LEU A 55 17.98 -3.54 -9.31
C LEU A 55 19.18 -2.91 -8.60
N SER A 56 20.38 -3.47 -8.73
CA SER A 56 21.58 -3.05 -7.99
C SER A 56 21.39 -3.02 -6.46
N LEU A 57 20.49 -3.85 -5.93
CA LEU A 57 20.19 -3.96 -4.50
C LEU A 57 20.94 -5.12 -3.86
N ASN A 58 21.26 -4.96 -2.57
CA ASN A 58 21.69 -6.09 -1.76
C ASN A 58 20.51 -7.07 -1.59
N ILE A 59 20.77 -8.38 -1.74
CA ILE A 59 19.73 -9.42 -1.63
C ILE A 59 18.99 -9.39 -0.28
N ILE A 60 19.68 -9.05 0.82
CA ILE A 60 19.08 -8.92 2.15
C ILE A 60 18.10 -7.74 2.18
N LEU A 61 18.48 -6.61 1.57
CA LEU A 61 17.61 -5.44 1.46
C LEU A 61 16.37 -5.76 0.61
N TYR A 62 16.54 -6.49 -0.50
CA TYR A 62 15.45 -6.93 -1.35
C TYR A 62 14.43 -7.78 -0.57
N TYR A 63 14.87 -8.78 0.21
CA TYR A 63 13.97 -9.57 1.05
C TYR A 63 13.28 -8.74 2.14
N LEU A 64 13.98 -7.80 2.77
CA LEU A 64 13.39 -6.90 3.76
C LEU A 64 12.25 -6.07 3.16
N LEU A 65 12.44 -5.57 1.94
CA LEU A 65 11.41 -4.81 1.24
C LEU A 65 10.18 -5.70 0.96
N ILE A 66 10.36 -6.92 0.44
CA ILE A 66 9.24 -7.85 0.21
C ILE A 66 8.44 -8.09 1.51
N VAL A 67 9.13 -8.34 2.63
CA VAL A 67 8.45 -8.55 3.92
C VAL A 67 7.71 -7.30 4.39
N LEU A 68 8.30 -6.11 4.23
CA LEU A 68 7.63 -4.84 4.53
C LEU A 68 6.36 -4.66 3.68
N PHE A 69 6.40 -5.08 2.42
CA PHE A 69 5.25 -5.04 1.53
C PHE A 69 4.16 -6.04 1.91
N LEU A 70 4.51 -7.24 2.37
CA LEU A 70 3.55 -8.18 2.95
C LEU A 70 2.85 -7.60 4.19
N ILE A 71 3.58 -6.88 5.05
CA ILE A 71 2.99 -6.20 6.21
C ILE A 71 2.04 -5.07 5.75
N PHE A 72 2.44 -4.30 4.73
CA PHE A 72 1.58 -3.30 4.11
C PHE A 72 0.28 -3.89 3.55
N LEU A 73 0.36 -5.04 2.87
CA LEU A 73 -0.82 -5.73 2.32
C LEU A 73 -1.82 -6.13 3.41
N ALA A 74 -1.31 -6.53 4.57
CA ALA A 74 -2.13 -6.83 5.74
C ALA A 74 -2.61 -5.58 6.50
N ALA A 75 -2.03 -4.40 6.26
CA ALA A 75 -2.23 -3.21 7.08
C ALA A 75 -3.68 -2.75 7.14
N GLY A 76 -4.46 -2.89 6.05
CA GLY A 76 -5.88 -2.53 6.05
C GLY A 76 -6.71 -3.35 7.04
N VAL A 77 -6.46 -4.66 7.12
CA VAL A 77 -7.11 -5.54 8.11
C VAL A 77 -6.60 -5.23 9.52
N LEU A 78 -5.30 -4.98 9.67
CA LEU A 78 -4.70 -4.66 10.96
C LEU A 78 -5.15 -3.30 11.51
N GLN A 79 -5.46 -2.33 10.64
CA GLN A 79 -6.08 -1.06 11.02
C GLN A 79 -7.48 -1.26 11.63
N LEU A 80 -8.22 -2.32 11.27
CA LEU A 80 -9.54 -2.62 11.87
C LEU A 80 -9.43 -3.13 13.31
N ILE A 81 -8.31 -3.77 13.70
CA ILE A 81 -7.98 -4.03 15.12
C ILE A 81 -7.93 -2.71 15.90
N GLY A 82 -7.55 -1.66 15.18
CA GLY A 82 -7.59 -0.28 15.58
C GLY A 82 -8.91 0.21 16.14
N ILE A 83 -10.04 -0.47 15.95
CA ILE A 83 -11.32 -0.15 16.62
C ILE A 83 -11.21 -0.32 18.14
N LYS A 84 -10.43 -1.32 18.59
CA LYS A 84 -10.23 -1.64 20.01
C LYS A 84 -8.93 -1.05 20.57
N SER A 85 -7.89 -0.90 19.76
CA SER A 85 -6.59 -0.38 20.21
C SER A 85 -6.19 0.88 19.45
N ARG A 86 -6.00 1.99 20.17
CA ARG A 86 -5.53 3.26 19.58
C ARG A 86 -4.12 3.15 19.04
N VAL A 87 -3.24 2.46 19.77
CA VAL A 87 -1.84 2.27 19.37
C VAL A 87 -1.77 1.43 18.10
N ALA A 88 -2.57 0.36 18.01
CA ALA A 88 -2.61 -0.48 16.81
C ALA A 88 -3.01 0.32 15.58
N ILE A 89 -4.04 1.17 15.67
CA ILE A 89 -4.44 1.93 14.48
C ILE A 89 -3.35 2.89 14.01
N ILE A 90 -2.67 3.57 14.93
CA ILE A 90 -1.62 4.53 14.57
C ILE A 90 -0.49 3.79 13.86
N ILE A 91 0.02 2.71 14.45
CA ILE A 91 1.12 1.93 13.89
C ILE A 91 0.77 1.37 12.51
N PHE A 92 -0.38 0.71 12.38
CA PHE A 92 -0.76 0.09 11.11
C PHE A 92 -1.19 1.09 10.05
N SER A 93 -1.48 2.35 10.42
CA SER A 93 -1.73 3.42 9.46
C SER A 93 -0.48 4.02 8.87
N LEU A 94 0.69 3.85 9.52
CA LEU A 94 1.95 4.32 8.96
C LEU A 94 2.33 3.57 7.69
N PHE A 95 2.01 2.28 7.57
CA PHE A 95 2.33 1.49 6.38
C PHE A 95 1.62 2.00 5.12
N PRO A 96 0.27 2.04 5.04
CA PRO A 96 -0.41 2.53 3.84
C PRO A 96 -0.14 4.02 3.58
N LEU A 97 0.05 4.82 4.64
CA LEU A 97 0.44 6.22 4.46
C LEU A 97 1.82 6.31 3.79
N THR A 98 2.80 5.56 4.28
CA THR A 98 4.16 5.57 3.74
C THR A 98 4.17 5.11 2.30
N ILE A 99 3.50 3.99 1.98
CA ILE A 99 3.43 3.48 0.61
C ILE A 99 2.69 4.46 -0.31
N GLY A 100 1.55 4.99 0.11
CA GLY A 100 0.80 5.97 -0.67
C GLY A 100 1.62 7.24 -0.95
N VAL A 101 2.35 7.75 0.05
CA VAL A 101 3.23 8.92 -0.12
C VAL A 101 4.43 8.59 -1.02
N ILE A 102 5.04 7.41 -0.88
CA ILE A 102 6.12 6.96 -1.77
C ILE A 102 5.64 6.97 -3.21
N TYR A 103 4.46 6.41 -3.50
CA TYR A 103 3.91 6.43 -4.86
C TYR A 103 3.65 7.84 -5.37
N LEU A 104 3.11 8.74 -4.54
CA LEU A 104 2.96 10.14 -4.96
C LEU A 104 4.32 10.79 -5.27
N ILE A 105 5.37 10.51 -4.50
CA ILE A 105 6.71 11.04 -4.77
C ILE A 105 7.32 10.40 -6.03
N VAL A 106 7.11 9.11 -6.25
CA VAL A 106 7.62 8.41 -7.45
C VAL A 106 7.03 9.00 -8.73
N PHE A 107 5.73 9.31 -8.73
CA PHE A 107 5.04 9.77 -9.94
C PHE A 107 4.99 11.30 -10.10
N TYR A 108 5.00 12.06 -9.00
CA TYR A 108 4.93 13.54 -9.04
C TYR A 108 6.18 14.25 -8.52
N GLY A 109 7.10 13.52 -7.88
CA GLY A 109 8.34 14.07 -7.34
C GLY A 109 9.50 14.02 -8.34
N PRO A 110 10.66 14.58 -7.96
CA PRO A 110 11.90 14.42 -8.71
C PRO A 110 12.27 12.93 -8.92
N SER A 111 12.60 12.56 -10.15
CA SER A 111 12.88 11.18 -10.58
C SER A 111 13.99 10.47 -9.78
N ASP A 112 14.89 11.24 -9.18
CA ASP A 112 16.14 10.71 -8.62
C ASP A 112 16.10 10.58 -7.08
N ILE A 113 14.96 10.88 -6.43
CA ILE A 113 14.87 10.81 -4.95
C ILE A 113 15.20 9.41 -4.42
N PHE A 114 14.70 8.37 -5.10
CA PHE A 114 14.85 6.98 -4.67
C PHE A 114 15.81 6.18 -5.55
N GLY A 115 16.32 6.75 -6.65
CA GLY A 115 17.17 6.05 -7.61
C GLY A 115 16.53 4.73 -8.07
N ASP A 116 17.29 3.63 -8.01
CA ASP A 116 16.84 2.29 -8.44
C ASP A 116 15.68 1.73 -7.59
N LEU A 117 15.46 2.25 -6.37
CA LEU A 117 14.31 1.86 -5.55
C LEU A 117 12.98 2.31 -6.17
N THR A 118 12.97 3.34 -7.02
CA THR A 118 11.78 3.74 -7.78
C THR A 118 11.26 2.56 -8.60
N LEU A 119 12.16 1.85 -9.27
CA LEU A 119 11.82 0.71 -10.13
C LEU A 119 11.33 -0.49 -9.31
N PHE A 120 11.92 -0.71 -8.12
CA PHE A 120 11.41 -1.68 -7.16
C PHE A 120 9.95 -1.36 -6.77
N PHE A 121 9.67 -0.11 -6.37
CA PHE A 121 8.33 0.29 -5.92
C PHE A 121 7.28 0.15 -7.00
N THR A 122 7.62 0.37 -8.26
CA THR A 122 6.68 0.15 -9.36
C THR A 122 6.56 -1.33 -9.70
N LEU A 123 7.66 -2.04 -9.98
CA LEU A 123 7.59 -3.38 -10.58
C LEU A 123 7.06 -4.45 -9.65
N VAL A 124 7.32 -4.36 -8.35
CA VAL A 124 6.98 -5.43 -7.40
C VAL A 124 5.47 -5.56 -7.18
N PHE A 125 4.69 -4.55 -7.57
CA PHE A 125 3.24 -4.61 -7.56
C PHE A 125 2.63 -4.81 -8.95
N LEU A 126 3.47 -4.96 -9.97
CA LEU A 126 3.00 -5.14 -11.33
C LEU A 126 2.17 -6.42 -11.41
N GLY A 127 1.09 -6.36 -12.17
CA GLY A 127 0.28 -7.51 -12.51
C GLY A 127 -0.54 -7.23 -13.74
N GLU A 128 -1.04 -8.30 -14.37
CA GLU A 128 -1.95 -8.18 -15.49
C GLU A 128 -3.31 -7.62 -15.03
N GLN A 129 -3.89 -6.76 -15.85
CA GLN A 129 -5.28 -6.36 -15.70
C GLN A 129 -6.14 -7.43 -16.36
N PHE A 130 -6.95 -8.17 -15.58
CA PHE A 130 -7.83 -9.19 -16.13
C PHE A 130 -9.06 -8.54 -16.78
N GLU A 131 -9.03 -8.34 -18.11
CA GLU A 131 -10.18 -7.93 -18.93
C GLU A 131 -11.04 -6.82 -18.28
N ASP A 132 -10.40 -5.73 -17.84
CA ASP A 132 -11.00 -4.57 -17.16
C ASP A 132 -11.71 -4.84 -15.82
N LEU A 133 -11.64 -6.07 -15.30
CA LEU A 133 -12.37 -6.48 -14.10
C LEU A 133 -11.58 -6.31 -12.81
N PHE A 134 -10.25 -6.52 -12.83
CA PHE A 134 -9.48 -6.47 -11.58
C PHE A 134 -7.97 -6.40 -11.80
N PRO A 135 -7.24 -5.61 -11.00
CA PRO A 135 -7.72 -4.49 -10.17
C PRO A 135 -8.31 -3.35 -11.02
N PHE A 136 -9.27 -2.61 -10.47
CA PHE A 136 -9.88 -1.47 -11.17
C PHE A 136 -8.90 -0.31 -11.29
N LEU A 137 -8.47 0.00 -12.51
CA LEU A 137 -7.69 1.19 -12.79
C LEU A 137 -8.62 2.39 -13.01
N VAL A 138 -8.73 3.23 -11.98
CA VAL A 138 -9.34 4.56 -12.09
C VAL A 138 -8.22 5.58 -12.01
N GLN A 139 -7.82 6.13 -13.15
CA GLN A 139 -6.70 7.05 -13.22
C GLN A 139 -7.11 8.45 -12.74
N LEU A 140 -6.31 9.01 -11.83
CA LEU A 140 -6.48 10.34 -11.27
C LEU A 140 -5.16 11.09 -11.44
N GLY A 141 -4.98 11.73 -12.59
CA GLY A 141 -3.68 12.25 -13.02
C GLY A 141 -2.75 11.10 -13.42
N ASP A 142 -1.53 11.07 -12.89
CA ASP A 142 -0.51 10.07 -13.25
C ASP A 142 -0.52 8.83 -12.34
N VAL A 143 -1.34 8.84 -11.28
CA VAL A 143 -1.51 7.70 -10.36
C VAL A 143 -2.94 7.18 -10.34
N GLY A 144 -3.10 5.92 -9.95
CA GLY A 144 -4.41 5.31 -9.77
C GLY A 144 -5.09 5.74 -8.46
N LEU A 145 -6.41 5.66 -8.44
CA LEU A 145 -7.25 5.93 -7.27
C LEU A 145 -6.78 5.15 -6.02
N GLY A 146 -6.22 3.96 -6.19
CA GLY A 146 -5.68 3.16 -5.09
C GLY A 146 -4.68 3.96 -4.24
N THR A 147 -3.78 4.71 -4.88
CA THR A 147 -2.76 5.53 -4.18
C THR A 147 -3.41 6.58 -3.28
N TYR A 148 -4.44 7.27 -3.77
CA TYR A 148 -5.16 8.27 -2.97
C TYR A 148 -5.93 7.63 -1.80
N LEU A 149 -6.50 6.45 -2.01
CA LEU A 149 -7.18 5.70 -0.95
C LEU A 149 -6.21 5.25 0.15
N LEU A 150 -4.97 4.87 -0.19
CA LEU A 150 -3.94 4.53 0.78
C LEU A 150 -3.54 5.73 1.65
N VAL A 151 -3.32 6.89 1.02
CA VAL A 151 -3.01 8.13 1.74
C VAL A 151 -4.17 8.52 2.65
N ALA A 152 -5.40 8.52 2.13
CA ALA A 152 -6.59 8.84 2.91
C ALA A 152 -6.80 7.86 4.08
N GLY A 153 -6.66 6.55 3.83
CA GLY A 153 -6.76 5.50 4.85
C GLY A 153 -5.71 5.66 5.94
N GLY A 154 -4.47 5.94 5.55
CA GLY A 154 -3.36 6.22 6.48
C GLY A 154 -3.61 7.46 7.36
N VAL A 155 -3.97 8.59 6.76
CA VAL A 155 -4.26 9.84 7.50
C VAL A 155 -5.43 9.66 8.45
N LEU A 156 -6.56 9.11 7.97
CA LEU A 156 -7.74 8.91 8.79
C LEU A 156 -7.48 7.94 9.95
N GLY A 157 -6.65 6.92 9.75
CA GLY A 157 -6.30 5.97 10.79
C GLY A 157 -5.43 6.61 11.90
N ILE A 158 -4.50 7.50 11.54
CA ILE A 158 -3.75 8.29 12.53
C ILE A 158 -4.69 9.21 13.32
N VAL A 159 -5.53 9.99 12.62
CA VAL A 159 -6.51 10.91 13.24
C VAL A 159 -7.45 10.14 14.17
N SER A 160 -7.92 8.97 13.75
CA SER A 160 -8.76 8.08 14.54
C SER A 160 -8.11 7.63 15.85
N GLY A 161 -6.79 7.41 15.86
CA GLY A 161 -6.04 7.01 17.05
C GLY A 161 -5.88 8.13 18.07
N ILE A 162 -5.86 9.39 17.62
CA ILE A 162 -5.72 10.58 18.46
C ILE A 162 -7.07 11.00 19.07
N LEU A 163 -8.15 10.91 18.29
CA LEU A 163 -9.46 11.38 18.73
C LEU A 163 -10.03 10.57 19.92
N PRO A 164 -10.82 11.22 20.80
CA PRO A 164 -11.50 10.54 21.88
C PRO A 164 -12.41 9.43 21.36
N ARG A 165 -12.37 8.28 22.03
CA ARG A 165 -13.28 7.17 21.78
C ARG A 165 -14.09 6.98 23.04
N GLU A 166 -15.40 6.79 22.89
CA GLU A 166 -16.24 6.33 23.99
C GLU A 166 -15.72 4.95 24.42
N GLU A 167 -14.94 4.95 25.49
CA GLU A 167 -14.49 3.77 26.20
C GLU A 167 -15.67 3.31 27.07
N TYR A 168 -16.22 2.14 26.74
CA TYR A 168 -16.99 1.41 27.74
C TYR A 168 -15.96 0.87 28.71
N TYR A 169 -15.98 1.37 29.95
CA TYR A 169 -15.49 0.63 31.10
C TYR A 169 -16.23 -0.71 31.21
#